data_AF-A0A0U1Y7C8-F1
#
_entry.id   AF-A0A0U1Y7C8-F1
#
_cell.length_a   1.000
_cell.length_b   1.000
_cell.length_c   1.000
_cell.angle_alpha   90.00
_cell.angle_beta   90.00
_cell.angle_gamma   90.00
#
_symmetry.space_group_name_H-M   'P 1'
#
loop_
_entity.id
_entity.type
_entity.pdbx_description
1 polymer ?
#
loop_
_entity_poly.entity_id
_entity_poly.type
_entity_poly.pdbx_seq_one_letter_code
_entity_poly.pdbx_strand_id
1 'polypeptide(L)'
;GSKDVAFPRLNSIGFWIQPLGFILVAKIAFLRTQFWHYYDKTSFFLPFLDKMKAHSYYSQFYDTILINKLFKNVDSNFFYLSWRARKKIKAHNNAENLFFNPAKLGFLDSLYLYPESFWFLADKVSKSRRRKIFFSKCSNRTATTAGWTFITPLSSNTKYTGYGAQDILLVAVVLAGISSTISFTNLLITRRTLIAPGLRNRRNLLPFITIATLLTFRMLAIVTPILGAAVIMSLLDRHWQTAFFDFAYGGDPILFQHLFWFFGHPEV
;
A
#
# COMPACT_ATOMS: atom_id res chain seq x y z
N GLY A 1 -58.03 20.42 -5.16
CA GLY A 1 -56.61 20.76 -5.36
C GLY A 1 -55.76 19.72 -4.69
N SER A 2 -54.81 19.11 -5.41
CA SER A 2 -53.81 18.24 -4.79
C SER A 2 -53.03 19.05 -3.76
N LYS A 3 -52.92 18.59 -2.52
CA LYS A 3 -51.98 19.18 -1.55
C LYS A 3 -50.59 19.10 -2.18
N ASP A 4 -49.90 20.22 -2.31
CA ASP A 4 -48.50 20.23 -2.71
C ASP A 4 -47.70 19.44 -1.67
N VAL A 5 -47.25 18.24 -2.06
CA VAL A 5 -46.45 17.33 -1.22
C VAL A 5 -44.96 17.46 -1.55
N ALA A 6 -44.58 18.40 -2.41
CA ALA A 6 -43.18 18.76 -2.57
C ALA A 6 -42.73 19.43 -1.28
N PHE A 7 -41.89 18.76 -0.48
CA PHE A 7 -41.29 19.35 0.73
C PHE A 7 -40.23 20.37 0.29
N PRO A 8 -40.55 21.67 0.15
CA PRO A 8 -39.66 22.62 -0.52
C PRO A 8 -38.39 22.82 0.31
N ARG A 9 -38.55 22.71 1.64
CA ARG A 9 -37.49 22.81 2.65
C ARG A 9 -36.47 21.68 2.55
N LEU A 10 -36.93 20.46 2.25
CA LEU A 10 -36.05 19.29 2.15
C LEU A 10 -35.19 19.41 0.88
N ASN A 11 -35.78 19.88 -0.21
CA ASN A 11 -35.05 20.14 -1.46
C ASN A 11 -34.06 21.31 -1.32
N SER A 12 -34.42 22.38 -0.59
CA SER A 12 -33.49 23.47 -0.31
C SER A 12 -32.29 23.02 0.52
N ILE A 13 -32.50 22.15 1.52
CA ILE A 13 -31.40 21.63 2.35
C ILE A 13 -30.42 20.82 1.50
N GLY A 14 -30.92 19.88 0.68
CA GLY A 14 -30.05 19.10 -0.22
C GLY A 14 -29.28 20.00 -1.20
N PHE A 15 -29.96 20.99 -1.78
CA PHE A 15 -29.34 21.95 -2.70
C PHE A 15 -28.15 22.71 -2.08
N TRP A 16 -28.23 23.10 -0.80
CA TRP A 16 -27.16 23.82 -0.13
C TRP A 16 -26.01 22.94 0.39
N ILE A 17 -26.27 21.66 0.71
CA ILE A 17 -25.25 20.74 1.21
C ILE A 17 -24.32 20.27 0.08
N GLN A 18 -24.86 20.01 -1.11
CA GLN A 18 -24.08 19.53 -2.26
C GLN A 18 -22.86 20.42 -2.62
N PRO A 19 -23.00 21.75 -2.82
CA PRO A 19 -21.86 22.60 -3.18
C PRO A 19 -20.81 22.67 -2.08
N LEU A 20 -21.21 22.54 -0.80
CA LEU A 20 -20.27 22.50 0.32
C LEU A 20 -19.34 21.28 0.21
N GLY A 21 -19.89 20.11 -0.11
CA GLY A 21 -19.10 18.91 -0.38
C GLY A 21 -18.10 19.11 -1.51
N PHE A 22 -18.53 19.69 -2.64
CA PHE A 22 -17.64 19.97 -3.77
C PHE A 22 -16.57 21.01 -3.46
N ILE A 23 -16.88 22.03 -2.65
CA ILE A 23 -15.90 23.02 -2.19
C ILE A 23 -14.81 22.35 -1.34
N LEU A 24 -15.17 21.38 -0.48
CA LEU A 24 -14.19 20.61 0.29
C LEU A 24 -13.30 19.75 -0.61
N VAL A 25 -13.86 19.11 -1.64
CA VAL A 25 -13.05 18.37 -2.63
C VAL A 25 -12.10 19.31 -3.37
N ALA A 26 -12.59 20.46 -3.83
CA ALA A 26 -11.77 21.46 -4.50
C ALA A 26 -10.65 21.99 -3.58
N LYS A 27 -10.94 22.19 -2.29
CA LYS A 27 -9.95 22.60 -1.29
C LYS A 27 -8.76 21.66 -1.23
N ILE A 28 -8.98 20.35 -1.41
CA ILE A 28 -7.89 19.35 -1.43
C ILE A 28 -6.96 19.59 -2.63
N ALA A 29 -7.51 19.88 -3.81
CA ALA A 29 -6.71 20.19 -4.99
C ALA A 29 -5.84 21.45 -4.81
N PHE A 30 -6.30 22.39 -3.99
CA PHE A 30 -5.56 23.62 -3.66
C PHE A 30 -4.65 23.51 -2.43
N LEU A 31 -4.53 22.33 -1.78
CA LEU A 31 -3.52 22.08 -0.75
C LEU A 31 -2.13 21.98 -1.40
N ARG A 32 -1.60 23.12 -1.82
CA ARG A 32 -0.25 23.21 -2.40
C ARG A 32 0.78 22.84 -1.34
N THR A 33 1.67 21.90 -1.68
CA THR A 33 2.83 21.57 -0.86
C THR A 33 3.83 22.73 -0.92
N GLN A 34 3.85 23.57 0.11
CA GLN A 34 4.69 24.76 0.10
C GLN A 34 6.21 24.46 0.18
N PHE A 35 6.62 23.26 0.59
CA PHE A 35 8.04 22.92 0.74
C PHE A 35 8.32 21.45 0.43
N TRP A 36 8.98 21.18 -0.70
CA TRP A 36 9.63 19.89 -0.95
C TRP A 36 11.04 19.94 -0.37
N HIS A 37 11.22 19.44 0.86
CA HIS A 37 12.56 19.11 1.35
C HIS A 37 12.81 17.62 1.13
N TYR A 38 13.65 17.29 0.15
CA TYR A 38 14.20 15.95 -0.03
C TYR A 38 15.11 15.64 1.16
N TYR A 39 14.68 14.73 2.04
CA TYR A 39 15.53 14.16 3.09
C TYR A 39 15.99 12.77 2.68
N ASP A 40 16.99 12.70 1.81
CA ASP A 40 17.79 11.48 1.67
C ASP A 40 18.75 11.41 2.86
N LYS A 41 18.31 10.83 3.99
CA LYS A 41 19.26 10.41 5.03
C LYS A 41 19.97 9.17 4.52
N THR A 42 21.13 9.36 3.89
CA THR A 42 22.10 8.28 3.68
C THR A 42 22.73 7.94 5.03
N SER A 43 22.16 6.99 5.76
CA SER A 43 22.79 6.46 6.96
C SER A 43 23.98 5.58 6.54
N PHE A 44 25.13 6.21 6.29
CA PHE A 44 26.39 5.49 6.17
C PHE A 44 26.79 5.00 7.56
N PHE A 45 26.40 3.79 7.92
CA PHE A 45 27.06 3.08 9.01
C PHE A 45 28.29 2.39 8.43
N LEU A 46 29.47 2.95 8.69
CA LEU A 46 30.75 2.27 8.49
C LEU A 46 30.99 1.42 9.75
N PRO A 47 30.76 0.09 9.73
CA PRO A 47 31.24 -0.73 10.83
C PRO A 47 32.77 -0.67 10.79
N PHE A 48 33.38 -0.12 11.85
CA PHE A 48 34.81 -0.26 12.07
C PHE A 48 35.11 -1.76 12.22
N LEU A 49 35.83 -2.31 11.23
CA LEU A 49 36.49 -3.62 11.28
C LEU A 49 35.65 -4.75 11.91
N ASP A 50 34.87 -5.44 11.09
CA ASP A 50 34.24 -6.71 11.47
C ASP A 50 35.34 -7.81 11.53
N LYS A 51 36.22 -7.73 12.54
CA LYS A 51 37.44 -8.54 12.72
C LYS A 51 37.17 -10.05 12.60
N MET A 52 35.95 -10.48 12.92
CA MET A 52 35.55 -11.89 12.87
C MET A 52 35.57 -12.50 11.46
N LYS A 53 35.16 -11.75 10.42
CA LYS A 53 35.14 -12.28 9.04
C LYS A 53 36.54 -12.36 8.42
N ALA A 54 37.38 -11.36 8.71
CA ALA A 54 38.77 -11.37 8.22
C ALA A 54 39.55 -12.55 8.83
N HIS A 55 39.33 -12.85 10.11
CA HIS A 55 39.96 -13.98 10.78
C HIS A 55 39.57 -15.33 10.16
N SER A 56 38.28 -15.55 9.87
CA SER A 56 37.82 -16.81 9.27
C SER A 56 38.35 -17.01 7.84
N TYR A 57 38.49 -15.94 7.06
CA TYR A 57 39.10 -16.04 5.72
C TYR A 57 40.61 -16.29 5.80
N TYR A 58 41.30 -15.64 6.73
CA TYR A 58 42.74 -15.85 6.95
C TYR A 58 43.04 -17.28 7.40
N SER A 59 42.24 -17.84 8.31
CA SER A 59 42.41 -19.24 8.74
C SER A 59 42.19 -20.21 7.57
N GLN A 60 41.18 -19.96 6.72
CA GLN A 60 40.93 -20.79 5.53
C GLN A 60 42.05 -20.70 4.49
N PHE A 61 42.68 -19.54 4.34
CA PHE A 61 43.83 -19.35 3.44
C PHE A 61 45.10 -20.01 3.99
N TYR A 62 45.31 -19.97 5.31
CA TYR A 62 46.41 -20.69 5.95
C TYR A 62 46.22 -22.21 5.82
N ASP A 63 45.01 -22.71 6.05
CA ASP A 63 44.70 -24.12 5.92
C ASP A 63 44.93 -24.62 4.49
N THR A 64 44.55 -23.88 3.45
CA THR A 64 44.79 -24.30 2.05
C THR A 64 46.28 -24.31 1.68
N ILE A 65 47.08 -23.38 2.20
CA ILE A 65 48.54 -23.37 1.99
C ILE A 65 49.23 -24.54 2.73
N LEU A 66 48.79 -24.84 3.95
CA LEU A 66 49.36 -25.90 4.79
C LEU A 66 48.99 -27.29 4.27
N ILE A 67 47.74 -27.46 3.80
CA ILE A 67 47.24 -28.68 3.16
C ILE A 67 48.01 -28.98 1.85
N ASN A 68 48.30 -27.97 1.03
CA ASN A 68 49.11 -28.16 -0.19
C ASN A 68 50.57 -28.55 0.08
N LYS A 69 51.11 -28.26 1.27
CA LYS A 69 52.44 -28.74 1.70
C LYS A 69 52.39 -30.18 2.23
N LEU A 70 51.32 -30.56 2.93
CA LEU A 70 51.15 -31.91 3.49
C LEU A 70 50.85 -32.97 2.43
N PHE A 71 50.05 -32.64 1.41
CA PHE A 71 49.72 -33.60 0.34
C PHE A 71 50.87 -33.91 -0.63
N LYS A 72 52.00 -33.20 -0.54
CA LYS A 72 53.19 -33.48 -1.35
C LYS A 72 54.08 -34.61 -0.77
N ASN A 73 53.83 -35.03 0.47
CA ASN A 73 54.67 -35.99 1.21
C ASN A 73 53.98 -37.32 1.55
N VAL A 74 52.77 -37.59 1.06
CA VAL A 74 52.06 -38.85 1.34
C VAL A 74 51.75 -39.59 0.05
N ASP A 75 52.83 -39.97 -0.64
CA ASP A 75 52.83 -41.15 -1.50
C ASP A 75 53.71 -42.20 -0.82
N SER A 76 53.08 -43.20 -0.22
CA SER A 76 53.55 -44.58 -0.17
C SER A 76 52.59 -45.42 0.67
N ASN A 77 51.89 -46.33 -0.02
CA ASN A 77 51.29 -47.56 0.48
C ASN A 77 50.30 -47.45 1.65
N PHE A 78 49.05 -47.86 1.42
CA PHE A 78 48.45 -48.98 2.16
C PHE A 78 47.05 -49.28 1.57
N PHE A 79 46.99 -50.42 0.88
CA PHE A 79 45.76 -51.14 0.58
C PHE A 79 44.97 -51.37 1.86
N TYR A 80 43.74 -50.88 1.98
CA TYR A 80 42.66 -51.57 2.71
C TYR A 80 41.29 -51.17 2.17
N LEU A 81 40.59 -52.17 1.64
CA LEU A 81 39.20 -52.14 1.25
C LEU A 81 38.33 -52.08 2.52
N SER A 82 37.68 -50.94 2.77
CA SER A 82 36.60 -50.87 3.76
C SER A 82 35.43 -50.05 3.20
N TRP A 83 34.27 -50.68 3.12
CA TRP A 83 33.01 -50.05 2.71
C TRP A 83 32.62 -49.02 3.77
N ARG A 84 32.74 -47.73 3.44
CA ARG A 84 32.21 -46.63 4.26
C ARG A 84 30.96 -46.06 3.60
N ALA A 85 29.89 -45.96 4.38
CA ALA A 85 28.61 -45.42 3.95
C ALA A 85 28.77 -44.05 3.27
N ARG A 86 27.99 -43.83 2.20
CA ARG A 86 27.99 -42.60 1.40
C ARG A 86 27.70 -41.38 2.29
N LYS A 87 28.74 -40.63 2.66
CA LYS A 87 28.55 -39.25 3.17
C LYS A 87 27.93 -38.44 2.04
N LYS A 88 26.74 -37.87 2.27
CA LYS A 88 26.20 -36.81 1.41
C LYS A 88 27.15 -35.62 1.50
N ILE A 89 28.02 -35.48 0.51
CA ILE A 89 28.82 -34.28 0.27
C ILE A 89 27.80 -33.17 0.01
N LYS A 90 27.69 -32.20 0.93
CA LYS A 90 27.05 -30.93 0.59
C LYS A 90 27.90 -30.32 -0.51
N ALA A 91 27.26 -30.10 -1.65
CA ALA A 91 27.90 -29.62 -2.87
C ALA A 91 28.82 -28.45 -2.57
N HIS A 92 30.07 -28.66 -2.94
CA HIS A 92 31.18 -27.74 -2.89
C HIS A 92 30.92 -26.64 -3.93
N ASN A 93 30.22 -25.57 -3.56
CA ASN A 93 30.09 -24.39 -4.40
C ASN A 93 31.36 -23.53 -4.31
N ASN A 94 32.50 -24.08 -4.73
CA ASN A 94 33.72 -23.32 -5.07
C ASN A 94 34.60 -24.12 -6.05
N ALA A 95 33.99 -25.00 -6.84
CA ALA A 95 34.63 -25.54 -8.03
C ALA A 95 34.02 -24.85 -9.25
N GLU A 96 34.35 -23.57 -9.48
CA GLU A 96 34.43 -23.04 -10.83
C GLU A 96 35.59 -22.06 -10.93
N ASN A 97 36.34 -22.22 -12.03
CA ASN A 97 37.41 -21.37 -12.54
C ASN A 97 38.83 -21.63 -12.00
N LEU A 98 39.33 -22.85 -12.25
CA LEU A 98 40.75 -23.07 -12.56
C LEU A 98 41.09 -22.36 -13.89
N PHE A 99 41.09 -21.02 -13.90
CA PHE A 99 41.88 -20.29 -14.87
C PHE A 99 43.33 -20.31 -14.37
N PHE A 100 44.26 -20.63 -15.27
CA PHE A 100 45.71 -20.56 -15.06
C PHE A 100 46.15 -19.11 -14.78
N ASN A 101 45.78 -18.55 -13.63
CA ASN A 101 46.36 -17.32 -13.15
C ASN A 101 47.67 -17.68 -12.45
N PRO A 102 48.84 -17.14 -12.84
CA PRO A 102 50.08 -17.40 -12.15
C PRO A 102 49.94 -16.99 -10.68
N ALA A 103 50.53 -17.75 -9.74
CA ALA A 103 50.40 -17.52 -8.29
C ALA A 103 50.71 -16.07 -7.86
N LYS A 104 51.52 -15.35 -8.66
CA LYS A 104 51.86 -13.93 -8.48
C LYS A 104 50.66 -12.97 -8.68
N LEU A 105 49.65 -13.36 -9.47
CA LEU A 105 48.42 -12.60 -9.70
C LEU A 105 47.27 -12.98 -8.75
N GLY A 106 47.34 -14.13 -8.06
CA GLY A 106 46.33 -14.53 -7.07
C GLY A 106 46.22 -13.60 -5.85
N PHE A 107 47.25 -12.79 -5.59
CA PHE A 107 47.20 -11.73 -4.58
C PHE A 107 46.24 -10.59 -4.98
N LEU A 108 46.00 -10.36 -6.27
CA LEU A 108 45.03 -9.35 -6.71
C LEU A 108 43.58 -9.77 -6.39
N ASP A 109 43.29 -11.08 -6.44
CA ASP A 109 41.98 -11.60 -6.03
C ASP A 109 41.75 -11.46 -4.52
N SER A 110 42.82 -11.55 -3.70
CA SER A 110 42.72 -11.31 -2.26
C SER A 110 42.59 -9.82 -1.92
N LEU A 111 43.15 -8.91 -2.73
CA LEU A 111 42.96 -7.46 -2.59
C LEU A 111 41.49 -7.06 -2.68
N TYR A 112 40.69 -7.70 -3.54
CA TYR A 112 39.25 -7.44 -3.63
C TYR A 112 38.49 -7.70 -2.31
N LEU A 113 38.98 -8.61 -1.46
CA LEU A 113 38.34 -8.97 -0.20
C LEU A 113 38.70 -8.04 0.96
N TYR A 114 39.75 -7.22 0.82
CA TYR A 114 40.14 -6.29 1.89
C TYR A 114 39.15 -5.12 2.01
N PRO A 115 38.71 -4.78 3.23
CA PRO A 115 37.72 -3.74 3.45
C PRO A 115 38.20 -2.33 3.05
N GLU A 116 39.52 -2.13 3.03
CA GLU A 116 40.18 -0.87 2.64
C GLU A 116 40.48 -0.80 1.14
N SER A 117 40.18 -1.86 0.37
CA SER A 117 40.43 -1.83 -1.06
C SER A 117 39.43 -0.93 -1.77
N PHE A 118 39.93 -0.17 -2.74
CA PHE A 118 39.10 0.70 -3.58
C PHE A 118 37.96 -0.07 -4.24
N TRP A 119 38.22 -1.30 -4.69
CA TRP A 119 37.24 -2.13 -5.38
C TRP A 119 36.15 -2.67 -4.45
N PHE A 120 36.49 -3.04 -3.22
CA PHE A 120 35.49 -3.41 -2.20
C PHE A 120 34.59 -2.21 -1.84
N LEU A 121 35.17 -1.02 -1.68
CA LEU A 121 34.42 0.22 -1.45
C LEU A 121 33.52 0.55 -2.65
N ALA A 122 34.03 0.43 -3.88
CA ALA A 122 33.27 0.71 -5.10
C ALA A 122 32.10 -0.27 -5.30
N ASP A 123 32.29 -1.57 -5.08
CA ASP A 123 31.21 -2.58 -5.14
C ASP A 123 30.17 -2.34 -4.05
N LYS A 124 30.57 -1.91 -2.84
CA LYS A 124 29.64 -1.54 -1.76
C LYS A 124 28.83 -0.30 -2.10
N VAL A 125 29.44 0.73 -2.70
CA VAL A 125 28.74 1.92 -3.20
C VAL A 125 27.77 1.55 -4.34
N SER A 126 28.15 0.62 -5.23
CA SER A 126 27.30 0.09 -6.29
C SER A 126 26.12 -0.73 -5.74
N LYS A 127 26.37 -1.68 -4.83
CA LYS A 127 25.35 -2.47 -4.11
C LYS A 127 24.42 -1.58 -3.27
N SER A 128 24.94 -0.53 -2.65
CA SER A 128 24.15 0.47 -1.92
C SER A 128 23.24 1.26 -2.88
N ARG A 129 23.75 1.69 -4.05
CA ARG A 129 22.93 2.28 -5.11
C ARG A 129 21.84 1.33 -5.62
N ARG A 130 22.12 0.03 -5.75
CA ARG A 130 21.12 -1.00 -6.11
C ARG A 130 20.15 -1.32 -4.98
N ARG A 131 20.51 -1.04 -3.72
CA ARG A 131 19.63 -1.08 -2.54
C ARG A 131 18.97 0.28 -2.25
N LYS A 132 18.80 1.13 -3.25
CA LYS A 132 17.81 2.20 -3.18
C LYS A 132 16.43 1.55 -3.21
N ILE A 133 16.01 1.03 -2.07
CA ILE A 133 14.59 0.83 -1.77
C ILE A 133 14.02 2.24 -1.80
N PHE A 134 13.30 2.57 -2.88
CA PHE A 134 12.60 3.84 -2.96
C PHE A 134 11.56 3.86 -1.85
N PHE A 135 11.93 4.39 -0.69
CA PHE A 135 10.94 4.87 0.25
C PHE A 135 10.42 6.17 -0.35
N SER A 136 9.34 6.11 -1.14
CA SER A 136 8.53 7.29 -1.37
C SER A 136 7.87 7.62 -0.04
N LYS A 137 8.62 8.28 0.85
CA LYS A 137 7.96 9.13 1.84
C LYS A 137 7.16 10.12 1.00
N CYS A 138 5.84 9.99 1.04
CA CYS A 138 4.95 11.02 0.58
C CYS A 138 5.49 12.33 1.15
N SER A 139 6.07 13.20 0.30
CA SER A 139 6.89 14.32 0.77
C SER A 139 6.10 15.26 1.68
N ASN A 140 4.77 15.19 1.57
CA ASN A 140 3.85 15.67 2.57
C ASN A 140 2.69 14.69 2.84
N ARG A 141 2.76 13.92 3.93
CA ARG A 141 1.67 13.03 4.37
C ARG A 141 0.33 13.74 4.60
N THR A 142 0.32 15.04 4.91
CA THR A 142 -0.93 15.79 5.14
C THR A 142 -1.64 16.15 3.84
N ALA A 143 -0.94 16.07 2.69
CA ALA A 143 -1.49 16.33 1.37
C ALA A 143 -1.83 15.05 0.58
N THR A 144 -1.62 13.88 1.18
CA THR A 144 -1.83 12.60 0.49
C THR A 144 -3.17 11.97 0.83
N THR A 145 -3.85 11.46 -0.20
CA THR A 145 -5.10 10.73 -0.11
C THR A 145 -4.93 9.29 -0.55
N ALA A 146 -5.72 8.38 0.03
CA ALA A 146 -5.67 6.93 -0.24
C ALA A 146 -6.46 6.52 -1.50
N GLY A 147 -6.32 7.28 -2.59
CA GLY A 147 -7.08 7.08 -3.83
C GLY A 147 -8.59 7.34 -3.66
N TRP A 148 -9.38 6.99 -4.68
CA TRP A 148 -10.85 7.17 -4.66
C TRP A 148 -11.58 6.12 -3.81
N THR A 149 -10.95 4.95 -3.58
CA THR A 149 -11.53 3.83 -2.83
C THR A 149 -11.22 3.86 -1.34
N PHE A 150 -10.41 4.79 -0.83
CA PHE A 150 -10.02 4.90 0.58
C PHE A 150 -9.58 3.58 1.23
N ILE A 151 -8.75 2.79 0.52
CA ILE A 151 -8.34 1.46 1.00
C ILE A 151 -7.65 1.55 2.37
N THR A 152 -8.16 0.77 3.33
CA THR A 152 -7.54 0.55 4.64
C THR A 152 -6.44 -0.52 4.53
N PRO A 153 -5.32 -0.42 5.28
CA PRO A 153 -5.04 0.51 6.38
C PRO A 153 -4.44 1.87 5.96
N LEU A 154 -4.30 2.14 4.66
CA LEU A 154 -3.66 3.37 4.16
C LEU A 154 -4.48 4.63 4.48
N SER A 155 -5.81 4.52 4.39
CA SER A 155 -6.75 5.61 4.68
C SER A 155 -7.00 5.82 6.18
N SER A 156 -7.08 4.76 6.99
CA SER A 156 -7.39 4.83 8.43
C SER A 156 -6.18 5.20 9.28
N ASN A 157 -4.97 4.76 8.92
CA ASN A 157 -3.80 4.98 9.76
C ASN A 157 -3.09 6.31 9.43
N THR A 158 -2.99 7.17 10.45
CA THR A 158 -2.40 8.52 10.36
C THR A 158 -0.89 8.54 10.10
N LYS A 159 -0.24 7.37 10.22
CA LYS A 159 1.16 7.13 9.84
C LYS A 159 1.37 7.25 8.33
N TYR A 160 0.40 6.79 7.53
CA TYR A 160 0.49 6.83 6.07
C TYR A 160 -0.13 8.11 5.51
N THR A 161 -1.34 8.45 5.96
CA THR A 161 -2.06 9.66 5.55
C THR A 161 -2.20 10.57 6.77
N GLY A 162 -1.44 11.66 6.81
CA GLY A 162 -1.50 12.62 7.93
C GLY A 162 -2.85 13.32 8.03
N TYR A 163 -3.06 14.08 9.11
CA TYR A 163 -4.26 14.90 9.26
C TYR A 163 -4.28 16.02 8.21
N GLY A 164 -5.40 16.23 7.53
CA GLY A 164 -5.53 17.22 6.45
C GLY A 164 -6.34 16.73 5.26
N ALA A 165 -5.68 16.47 4.13
CA ALA A 165 -6.32 16.17 2.85
C ALA A 165 -7.27 14.96 2.93
N GLN A 166 -6.84 13.87 3.56
CA GLN A 166 -7.65 12.67 3.72
C GLN A 166 -8.91 12.94 4.56
N ASP A 167 -8.80 13.72 5.65
CA ASP A 167 -9.93 14.02 6.53
C ASP A 167 -10.97 14.92 5.83
N ILE A 168 -10.48 15.95 5.13
CA ILE A 168 -11.33 16.84 4.32
C ILE A 168 -12.09 16.01 3.27
N LEU A 169 -11.44 15.02 2.69
CA LEU A 169 -12.03 14.16 1.69
C LEU A 169 -13.13 13.27 2.29
N LEU A 170 -12.86 12.60 3.41
CA LEU A 170 -13.85 11.76 4.10
C LEU A 170 -15.10 12.59 4.48
N VAL A 171 -14.91 13.80 5.03
CA VAL A 171 -16.02 14.71 5.34
C VAL A 171 -16.77 15.14 4.08
N ALA A 172 -16.07 15.42 2.98
CA ALA A 172 -16.70 15.80 1.72
C ALA A 172 -17.61 14.69 1.18
N VAL A 173 -17.16 13.43 1.25
CA VAL A 173 -17.94 12.26 0.82
C VAL A 173 -19.19 12.08 1.69
N VAL A 174 -19.08 12.26 3.02
CA VAL A 174 -20.25 12.19 3.92
C VAL A 174 -21.28 13.27 3.58
N LEU A 175 -20.85 14.50 3.34
CA LEU A 175 -21.75 15.60 2.97
C LEU A 175 -22.41 15.36 1.61
N ALA A 176 -21.66 14.87 0.62
CA ALA A 176 -22.22 14.47 -0.68
C ALA A 176 -23.21 13.29 -0.54
N GLY A 177 -22.95 12.34 0.36
CA GLY A 177 -23.86 11.24 0.68
C GLY A 177 -25.17 11.73 1.31
N ILE A 178 -25.10 12.64 2.28
CA ILE A 178 -26.29 13.24 2.91
C ILE A 178 -27.13 13.98 1.87
N SER A 179 -26.50 14.81 1.04
CA SER A 179 -27.21 15.55 -0.01
C SER A 179 -27.88 14.62 -1.04
N SER A 180 -27.18 13.56 -1.48
CA SER A 180 -27.73 12.62 -2.45
C SER A 180 -28.90 11.81 -1.88
N THR A 181 -28.85 11.36 -0.62
CA THR A 181 -29.99 10.69 0.04
C THR A 181 -31.24 11.58 0.13
N ILE A 182 -31.06 12.87 0.45
CA ILE A 182 -32.14 13.88 0.45
C ILE A 182 -32.75 14.03 -0.95
N SER A 183 -31.91 14.04 -1.99
CA SER A 183 -32.35 14.13 -3.38
C SER A 183 -33.16 12.89 -3.82
N PHE A 184 -32.65 11.68 -3.56
CA PHE A 184 -33.32 10.43 -3.93
C PHE A 184 -34.65 10.24 -3.19
N THR A 185 -34.69 10.55 -1.89
CA THR A 185 -35.92 10.48 -1.10
C THR A 185 -36.97 11.46 -1.63
N ASN A 186 -36.58 12.69 -1.99
CA ASN A 186 -37.49 13.65 -2.61
C ASN A 186 -38.06 13.11 -3.94
N LEU A 187 -37.20 12.64 -4.85
CA LEU A 187 -37.62 12.12 -6.15
C LEU A 187 -38.49 10.85 -6.04
N LEU A 188 -38.26 10.00 -5.04
CA LEU A 188 -39.13 8.86 -4.75
C LEU A 188 -40.52 9.29 -4.26
N ILE A 189 -40.58 10.33 -3.42
CA ILE A 189 -41.84 10.89 -2.91
C ILE A 189 -42.61 11.57 -4.04
N THR A 190 -41.97 12.42 -4.86
CA THR A 190 -42.64 13.10 -5.98
C THR A 190 -43.27 12.10 -6.94
N ARG A 191 -42.56 11.01 -7.27
CA ARG A 191 -43.09 9.93 -8.11
C ARG A 191 -44.28 9.20 -7.46
N ARG A 192 -44.36 9.15 -6.13
CA ARG A 192 -45.47 8.52 -5.40
C ARG A 192 -46.68 9.45 -5.24
N THR A 193 -46.46 10.75 -5.07
CA THR A 193 -47.50 11.71 -4.66
C THR A 193 -47.97 12.64 -5.77
N LEU A 194 -47.09 13.08 -6.67
CA LEU A 194 -47.35 14.09 -7.70
C LEU A 194 -47.58 13.49 -9.10
N ILE A 195 -47.67 12.17 -9.22
CA ILE A 195 -47.89 11.52 -10.50
C ILE A 195 -49.34 11.69 -10.98
N ALA A 196 -49.54 11.90 -12.28
CA ALA A 196 -50.86 12.04 -12.87
C ALA A 196 -51.75 10.79 -12.65
N PRO A 197 -53.06 10.96 -12.44
CA PRO A 197 -53.99 9.84 -12.29
C PRO A 197 -53.98 8.97 -13.56
N GLY A 198 -53.72 7.66 -13.41
CA GLY A 198 -53.56 6.71 -14.53
C GLY A 198 -52.15 6.13 -14.66
N LEU A 199 -51.11 6.94 -14.43
CA LEU A 199 -49.71 6.47 -14.46
C LEU A 199 -49.35 5.65 -13.20
N ARG A 200 -49.98 5.93 -12.06
CA ARG A 200 -49.72 5.23 -10.79
C ARG A 200 -50.06 3.74 -10.83
N ASN A 201 -51.17 3.38 -11.47
CA ASN A 201 -51.66 2.00 -11.55
C ASN A 201 -51.14 1.28 -12.81
N ARG A 202 -50.15 1.85 -13.51
CA ARG A 202 -49.68 1.37 -14.83
C ARG A 202 -50.80 1.14 -15.85
N ARG A 203 -51.89 1.92 -15.77
CA ARG A 203 -52.95 1.88 -16.80
C ARG A 203 -52.47 2.49 -18.11
N ASN A 204 -51.59 3.49 -18.01
CA ASN A 204 -50.95 4.13 -19.15
C ASN A 204 -49.48 3.71 -19.20
N LEU A 205 -48.89 3.64 -20.41
CA LEU A 205 -47.46 3.36 -20.58
C LEU A 205 -46.61 4.46 -19.93
N LEU A 206 -45.57 4.02 -19.21
CA LEU A 206 -44.55 4.89 -18.63
C LEU A 206 -43.34 4.95 -19.57
N PRO A 207 -42.75 6.13 -19.81
CA PRO A 207 -41.50 6.24 -20.56
C PRO A 207 -40.39 5.40 -19.88
N PHE A 208 -39.59 4.69 -20.68
CA PHE A 208 -38.54 3.80 -20.16
C PHE A 208 -37.56 4.51 -19.20
N ILE A 209 -37.20 5.76 -19.50
CA ILE A 209 -36.34 6.61 -18.66
C ILE A 209 -36.90 6.73 -17.23
N THR A 210 -38.21 6.87 -17.07
CA THR A 210 -38.84 7.03 -15.74
C THR A 210 -38.78 5.74 -14.92
N ILE A 211 -38.82 4.57 -15.58
CA ILE A 211 -38.73 3.27 -14.92
C ILE A 211 -37.29 3.02 -14.49
N ALA A 212 -36.32 3.33 -15.35
CA ALA A 212 -34.88 3.20 -15.05
C ALA A 212 -34.45 4.13 -13.90
N THR A 213 -34.84 5.40 -13.94
CA THR A 213 -34.52 6.39 -12.87
C THR A 213 -35.16 6.03 -11.53
N LEU A 214 -36.37 5.48 -11.53
CA LEU A 214 -37.01 4.97 -10.32
C LEU A 214 -36.21 3.81 -9.71
N LEU A 215 -35.79 2.85 -10.54
CA LEU A 215 -35.05 1.68 -10.07
C LEU A 215 -33.68 2.09 -9.49
N THR A 216 -32.98 3.00 -10.15
CA THR A 216 -31.70 3.55 -9.65
C THR A 216 -31.87 4.29 -8.33
N PHE A 217 -32.86 5.18 -8.18
CA PHE A 217 -33.10 5.86 -6.90
C PHE A 217 -33.43 4.93 -5.74
N ARG A 218 -34.13 3.81 -5.99
CA ARG A 218 -34.38 2.80 -4.96
C ARG A 218 -33.10 2.11 -4.49
N MET A 219 -32.24 1.72 -5.43
CA MET A 219 -30.96 1.09 -5.08
C MET A 219 -30.05 2.07 -4.35
N LEU A 220 -29.88 3.28 -4.89
CA LEU A 220 -29.04 4.32 -4.29
C LEU A 220 -29.51 4.71 -2.89
N ALA A 221 -30.82 4.81 -2.64
CA ALA A 221 -31.35 5.13 -1.31
C ALA A 221 -31.03 4.07 -0.25
N ILE A 222 -30.93 2.79 -0.63
CA ILE A 222 -30.60 1.68 0.29
C ILE A 222 -29.08 1.61 0.51
N VAL A 223 -28.30 1.89 -0.53
CA VAL A 223 -26.88 1.57 -0.57
C VAL A 223 -25.99 2.74 -0.11
N THR A 224 -26.38 3.99 -0.34
CA THR A 224 -25.64 5.19 0.09
C THR A 224 -25.36 5.29 1.61
N PRO A 225 -26.27 4.90 2.53
CA PRO A 225 -25.98 4.97 3.96
C PRO A 225 -24.85 4.02 4.39
N ILE A 226 -24.64 2.92 3.65
CA ILE A 226 -23.62 1.91 3.96
C ILE A 226 -22.23 2.46 3.69
N LEU A 227 -22.04 3.17 2.57
CA LEU A 227 -20.81 3.93 2.31
C LEU A 227 -20.59 4.99 3.39
N GLY A 228 -21.64 5.74 3.75
CA GLY A 228 -21.58 6.74 4.82
C GLY A 228 -21.08 6.14 6.13
N ALA A 229 -21.61 4.98 6.54
CA ALA A 229 -21.16 4.27 7.73
C ALA A 229 -19.68 3.86 7.64
N ALA A 230 -19.23 3.30 6.52
CA ALA A 230 -17.83 2.90 6.33
C ALA A 230 -16.85 4.09 6.41
N VAL A 231 -17.22 5.22 5.79
CA VAL A 231 -16.42 6.46 5.83
C VAL A 231 -16.39 7.06 7.23
N ILE A 232 -17.51 7.03 7.96
CA ILE A 232 -17.58 7.49 9.36
C ILE A 232 -16.73 6.59 10.26
N MET A 233 -16.78 5.27 10.09
CA MET A 233 -15.90 4.33 10.82
C MET A 233 -14.42 4.63 10.53
N SER A 234 -14.06 4.95 9.29
CA SER A 234 -12.69 5.35 8.93
C SER A 234 -12.29 6.67 9.60
N LEU A 235 -13.21 7.64 9.70
CA LEU A 235 -13.00 8.91 10.39
C LEU A 235 -12.85 8.70 11.91
N LEU A 236 -13.63 7.78 12.49
CA LEU A 236 -13.53 7.35 13.88
C LEU A 236 -12.17 6.73 14.19
N ASP A 237 -11.68 5.85 13.32
CA ASP A 237 -10.35 5.24 13.50
C ASP A 237 -9.23 6.30 13.46
N ARG A 238 -9.42 7.37 12.68
CA ARG A 238 -8.45 8.47 12.55
C ARG A 238 -8.45 9.44 13.73
N HIS A 239 -9.62 9.87 14.21
CA HIS A 239 -9.73 10.96 15.18
C HIS A 239 -10.08 10.53 16.60
N TRP A 240 -10.81 9.42 16.75
CA TRP A 240 -11.34 8.96 18.04
C TRP A 240 -10.68 7.66 18.52
N GLN A 241 -9.59 7.23 17.87
CA GLN A 241 -8.80 6.06 18.26
C GLN A 241 -9.65 4.77 18.35
N THR A 242 -10.71 4.67 17.55
CA THR A 242 -11.37 3.37 17.33
C THR A 242 -10.49 2.48 16.48
N ALA A 243 -10.79 1.19 16.46
CA ALA A 243 -10.03 0.20 15.71
C ALA A 243 -10.94 -0.73 14.91
N PHE A 244 -11.78 -0.17 14.05
CA PHE A 244 -12.60 -0.98 13.13
C PHE A 244 -11.74 -1.66 12.06
N PHE A 245 -10.76 -0.95 11.51
CA PHE A 245 -9.95 -1.41 10.39
C PHE A 245 -8.45 -1.58 10.72
N ASP A 246 -8.04 -1.30 11.96
CA ASP A 246 -6.64 -1.46 12.40
C ASP A 246 -6.37 -2.88 12.93
N PHE A 247 -5.57 -3.64 12.18
CA PHE A 247 -5.19 -5.02 12.52
C PHE A 247 -4.36 -5.11 13.82
N ALA A 248 -3.71 -4.03 14.26
CA ALA A 248 -2.93 -4.03 15.51
C ALA A 248 -3.80 -4.23 16.75
N TYR A 249 -5.08 -3.82 16.68
CA TYR A 249 -6.04 -3.87 17.79
C TYR A 249 -7.21 -4.83 17.51
N GLY A 250 -7.10 -5.69 16.49
CA GLY A 250 -8.11 -6.69 16.13
C GLY A 250 -9.16 -6.25 15.10
N GLY A 251 -9.00 -5.07 14.50
CA GLY A 251 -9.81 -4.63 13.36
C GLY A 251 -9.46 -5.36 12.07
N ASP A 252 -10.36 -5.33 11.08
CA ASP A 252 -10.18 -6.01 9.80
C ASP A 252 -10.19 -5.02 8.62
N PRO A 253 -9.06 -4.81 7.91
CA PRO A 253 -9.04 -3.95 6.73
C PRO A 253 -9.86 -4.52 5.55
N ILE A 254 -10.19 -5.81 5.54
CA ILE A 254 -11.01 -6.44 4.50
C ILE A 254 -12.49 -6.07 4.68
N LEU A 255 -12.94 -5.83 5.92
CA LEU A 255 -14.29 -5.34 6.20
C LEU A 255 -14.60 -4.04 5.44
N PHE A 256 -13.65 -3.11 5.39
CA PHE A 256 -13.83 -1.87 4.64
C PHE A 256 -14.07 -2.13 3.15
N GLN A 257 -13.34 -3.07 2.55
CA GLN A 257 -13.51 -3.43 1.14
C GLN A 257 -14.90 -4.01 0.88
N HIS A 258 -15.42 -4.82 1.81
CA HIS A 258 -16.77 -5.36 1.69
C HIS A 258 -17.83 -4.24 1.76
N LEU A 259 -17.72 -3.33 2.73
CA LEU A 259 -18.64 -2.20 2.85
C LEU A 259 -18.57 -1.27 1.63
N PHE A 260 -17.35 -0.98 1.16
CA PHE A 260 -17.12 -0.13 0.01
C PHE A 260 -17.68 -0.75 -1.27
N TRP A 261 -17.39 -2.02 -1.54
CA TRP A 261 -17.86 -2.69 -2.77
C TRP A 261 -19.32 -3.13 -2.72
N PHE A 262 -19.91 -3.26 -1.54
CA PHE A 262 -21.36 -3.34 -1.39
C PHE A 262 -22.03 -2.07 -1.94
N PHE A 263 -21.38 -0.92 -1.76
CA PHE A 263 -21.79 0.33 -2.39
C PHE A 263 -21.35 0.48 -3.85
N GLY A 264 -20.11 0.13 -4.16
CA GLY A 264 -19.50 0.42 -5.46
C GLY A 264 -20.13 -0.32 -6.63
N HIS A 265 -20.61 -1.55 -6.45
CA HIS A 265 -21.23 -2.30 -7.56
C HIS A 265 -22.62 -1.76 -7.95
N PRO A 266 -23.54 -1.46 -7.02
CA PRO A 266 -24.84 -0.88 -7.37
C PRO A 266 -24.80 0.59 -7.79
N GLU A 267 -23.69 1.30 -7.54
CA GLU A 267 -23.54 2.70 -7.91
C GLU A 267 -23.23 2.91 -9.40
N VAL A 268 -22.48 1.98 -10.01
CA VAL A 268 -22.10 2.00 -11.44
C VAL A 268 -23.14 1.33 -12.34
#